data_AF-A0A7K6WQQ3-F1
#
_entry.id   AF-A0A7K6WQQ3-F1
#
_cell.length_a   1.000
_cell.length_b   1.000
_cell.length_c   1.000
_cell.angle_alpha   90.00
_cell.angle_beta   90.00
_cell.angle_gamma   90.00
#
_symmetry.space_group_name_H-M   'P 1'
#
loop_
_entity.id
_entity.type
_entity.pdbx_description
1 polymer ?
#
loop_
_entity_poly.entity_id
_entity_poly.type
_entity_poly.pdbx_seq_one_letter_code
_entity_poly.pdbx_strand_id
1 'polypeptide(L)'
;VKTLKEITEGKTVQIPVYDFVSHSRKEETVTVYPADVVLFEGILAFYSQEVRDLFRMKLFVDTDADTRLSRRVLRDISERGRDLEQILSQYITFVKPAFEEFCLPTKKYADVIIPRGADNEVAINLIVQHIQDILNGGLSKRQSNGYLNGYTPPRQRQSSESSSRPH
;
A
#
# COMPACT_ATOMS: atom_id res chain seq x y z
N VAL A 1 11.01 2.50 14.14
CA VAL A 1 9.78 3.15 14.64
C VAL A 1 9.88 4.68 14.63
N LYS A 2 10.91 5.30 15.25
CA LYS A 2 11.04 6.77 15.35
C LYS A 2 10.79 7.52 14.03
N THR A 3 11.50 7.18 12.96
CA THR A 3 11.35 7.85 11.65
C THR A 3 9.93 7.77 11.09
N LEU A 4 9.26 6.63 11.23
CA LEU A 4 7.86 6.49 10.79
C LEU A 4 6.92 7.37 11.63
N LYS A 5 7.16 7.47 12.94
CA LYS A 5 6.38 8.39 13.80
C LYS A 5 6.59 9.85 13.40
N GLU A 6 7.83 10.26 13.14
CA GLU A 6 8.14 11.61 12.65
C GLU A 6 7.45 11.91 11.31
N ILE A 7 7.42 10.95 10.38
CA ILE A 7 6.66 11.07 9.12
C ILE A 7 5.17 11.27 9.41
N THR A 8 4.57 10.48 10.32
CA THR A 8 3.14 10.62 10.65
C THR A 8 2.81 11.94 11.35
N GLU A 9 3.80 12.58 11.98
CA GLU A 9 3.69 13.91 12.59
C GLU A 9 3.93 15.04 11.57
N GLY A 10 4.13 14.72 10.29
CA GLY A 10 4.37 15.71 9.23
C GLY A 10 5.75 16.38 9.33
N LYS A 11 6.74 15.69 9.89
CA LYS A 11 8.12 16.18 9.96
C LYS A 11 8.92 15.73 8.74
N THR A 12 9.83 16.59 8.28
CA THR A 12 10.87 16.22 7.31
C THR A 12 11.85 15.25 7.97
N VAL A 13 12.18 14.15 7.30
CA VAL A 13 13.12 13.12 7.81
C VAL A 13 14.25 12.86 6.82
N GLN A 14 15.35 12.31 7.33
CA GLN A 14 16.47 11.83 6.52
C GLN A 14 16.49 10.30 6.51
N ILE A 15 16.43 9.70 5.31
CA ILE A 15 16.48 8.25 5.13
C ILE A 15 17.88 7.85 4.69
N PRO A 16 18.53 6.88 5.36
CA PRO A 16 19.85 6.39 4.96
C PRO A 16 19.80 5.63 3.63
N VAL A 17 20.84 5.80 2.81
CA VAL A 17 21.04 4.99 1.59
C VAL A 17 21.91 3.77 1.91
N TYR A 18 21.44 2.58 1.56
CA TYR A 18 22.18 1.33 1.76
C TYR A 18 22.82 0.86 0.44
N ASP A 19 24.08 0.44 0.53
CA ASP A 19 24.81 -0.14 -0.58
C ASP A 19 24.94 -1.67 -0.39
N PHE A 20 24.36 -2.42 -1.32
CA PHE A 20 24.34 -3.88 -1.31
C PHE A 20 25.66 -4.53 -1.75
N VAL A 21 26.56 -3.76 -2.38
CA VAL A 21 27.88 -4.22 -2.82
C VAL A 21 28.87 -4.12 -1.66
N SER A 22 28.96 -2.96 -1.00
CA SER A 22 29.82 -2.76 0.18
C SER A 22 29.20 -3.25 1.49
N HIS A 23 27.95 -3.71 1.47
CA HIS A 23 27.18 -4.15 2.65
C HIS A 23 27.08 -3.09 3.76
N SER A 24 27.11 -1.81 3.38
CA SER A 24 27.25 -0.71 4.32
C SER A 24 26.23 0.40 4.07
N ARG A 25 26.06 1.27 5.07
CA ARG A 25 25.31 2.51 4.92
C ARG A 25 26.24 3.58 4.36
N LYS A 26 25.81 4.28 3.31
CA LYS A 26 26.54 5.42 2.78
C LYS A 26 26.37 6.66 3.66
N GLU A 27 27.29 7.61 3.54
CA GLU A 27 27.17 8.91 4.22
C GLU A 27 26.00 9.75 3.70
N GLU A 28 25.63 9.55 2.43
CA GLU A 28 24.50 10.23 1.80
C GLU A 28 23.16 9.79 2.40
N THR A 29 22.25 10.75 2.52
CA THR A 29 20.87 10.53 2.98
C THR A 29 19.90 11.15 1.99
N VAL A 30 18.70 10.57 1.91
CA VAL A 30 17.60 11.10 1.11
C VAL A 30 16.66 11.86 2.04
N THR A 31 16.44 13.14 1.72
CA THR A 31 15.49 13.97 2.45
C THR A 31 14.07 13.65 1.99
N VAL A 32 13.22 13.26 2.92
CA VAL A 32 11.81 13.02 2.67
C VAL A 32 11.00 14.12 3.36
N TYR A 33 10.36 14.94 2.53
CA TYR A 33 9.44 15.98 2.97
C TYR A 33 8.09 15.38 3.35
N PRO A 34 7.27 16.09 4.14
CA PRO A 34 5.92 15.65 4.48
C PRO A 34 5.10 15.34 3.22
N ALA A 35 4.36 14.23 3.26
CA ALA A 35 3.55 13.74 2.15
C ALA A 35 2.19 13.23 2.67
N ASP A 36 1.15 13.39 1.85
CA ASP A 36 -0.21 12.92 2.18
C ASP A 36 -0.31 11.39 2.21
N VAL A 37 0.47 10.72 1.36
CA VAL A 37 0.53 9.26 1.26
C VAL A 37 1.98 8.80 1.27
N VAL A 38 2.27 7.80 2.10
CA VAL A 38 3.61 7.19 2.22
C VAL A 38 3.49 5.70 2.01
N LEU A 39 4.23 5.17 1.05
CA LEU A 39 4.38 3.73 0.83
C LEU A 39 5.63 3.26 1.58
N PHE A 40 5.43 2.45 2.61
CA PHE A 40 6.51 1.79 3.35
C PHE A 40 6.59 0.32 2.94
N GLU A 41 7.72 -0.08 2.38
CA GLU A 41 7.96 -1.44 1.89
C GLU A 41 9.08 -2.14 2.65
N GLY A 42 9.01 -3.47 2.69
CA GLY A 42 10.08 -4.30 3.21
C GLY A 42 9.60 -5.70 3.62
N ILE A 43 10.51 -6.67 3.58
CA ILE A 43 10.21 -8.09 3.89
C ILE A 43 9.68 -8.32 5.31
N LEU A 44 9.95 -7.40 6.25
CA LEU A 44 9.50 -7.48 7.65
C LEU A 44 8.69 -6.25 8.06
N ALA A 45 8.07 -5.55 7.10
CA ALA A 45 7.27 -4.36 7.39
C ALA A 45 6.17 -4.63 8.43
N PHE A 46 5.61 -5.84 8.42
CA PHE A 46 4.55 -6.26 9.35
C PHE A 46 5.04 -7.08 10.55
N TYR A 47 6.34 -7.18 10.79
CA TYR A 47 6.86 -8.01 11.88
C TYR A 47 6.59 -7.36 13.25
N SER A 48 7.06 -6.12 13.44
CA SER A 48 6.84 -5.36 14.68
C SER A 48 5.39 -4.87 14.78
N GLN A 49 4.73 -5.12 15.90
CA GLN A 49 3.39 -4.60 16.16
C GLN A 49 3.36 -3.07 16.17
N GLU A 50 4.35 -2.42 16.79
CA GLU A 50 4.44 -0.96 16.82
C GLU A 50 4.52 -0.33 15.43
N VAL A 51 5.15 -1.01 14.47
CA VAL A 51 5.20 -0.55 13.07
C VAL A 51 3.89 -0.82 12.37
N ARG A 52 3.32 -2.03 12.54
CA ARG A 52 2.04 -2.42 11.94
C ARG A 52 0.91 -1.46 12.28
N ASP A 53 0.84 -1.04 13.54
CA ASP A 53 -0.25 -0.21 14.05
C ASP A 53 -0.21 1.23 13.48
N LEU A 54 0.89 1.63 12.82
CA LEU A 54 0.99 2.91 12.12
C LEU A 54 0.37 2.88 10.72
N PHE A 55 0.12 1.69 10.15
CA PHE A 55 -0.38 1.58 8.79
C PHE A 55 -1.91 1.63 8.73
N ARG A 56 -2.44 2.55 7.92
CA ARG A 56 -3.87 2.63 7.62
C ARG A 56 -4.35 1.55 6.64
N MET A 57 -3.46 1.07 5.77
CA MET A 57 -3.71 -0.02 4.83
C MET A 57 -2.44 -0.88 4.72
N LYS A 58 -2.61 -2.20 4.74
CA LYS A 58 -1.53 -3.20 4.75
C LYS A 58 -1.69 -4.11 3.54
N LEU A 59 -0.74 -4.03 2.62
CA LEU A 59 -0.70 -4.82 1.40
C LEU A 59 0.38 -5.90 1.50
N PHE A 60 0.06 -7.14 1.16
CA PHE A 60 1.06 -8.21 1.05
C PHE A 60 1.14 -8.71 -0.38
N VAL A 61 2.31 -8.55 -1.01
CA VAL A 61 2.55 -9.07 -2.37
C VAL A 61 2.91 -10.54 -2.27
N ASP A 62 2.04 -11.39 -2.80
CA ASP A 62 2.17 -12.84 -2.73
C ASP A 62 2.65 -13.39 -4.07
N THR A 63 3.78 -14.09 -4.03
CA THR A 63 4.41 -14.70 -5.20
C THR A 63 5.14 -15.94 -4.76
N ASP A 64 5.08 -17.00 -5.57
CA ASP A 64 5.66 -18.29 -5.25
C ASP A 64 7.18 -18.20 -5.02
N ALA A 65 7.68 -19.07 -4.16
CA ALA A 65 9.05 -19.00 -3.67
C ALA A 65 10.11 -19.23 -4.78
N ASP A 66 9.80 -20.11 -5.73
CA ASP A 66 10.60 -20.40 -6.91
C ASP A 66 10.65 -19.22 -7.88
N THR A 67 9.51 -18.57 -8.14
CA THR A 67 9.41 -17.36 -8.96
C THR A 67 10.20 -16.22 -8.33
N ARG A 68 10.09 -16.02 -7.01
CA ARG A 68 10.90 -15.03 -6.28
C ARG A 68 12.39 -15.36 -6.31
N LEU A 69 12.77 -16.64 -6.17
CA LEU A 69 14.16 -17.07 -6.25
C LEU A 69 14.74 -16.81 -7.64
N SER A 70 14.03 -17.17 -8.70
CA SER A 70 14.44 -16.91 -10.09
C SER A 70 14.69 -15.42 -10.33
N ARG A 71 13.73 -14.57 -9.95
CA ARG A 71 13.88 -13.10 -10.03
C ARG A 71 15.07 -12.59 -9.23
N ARG A 72 15.28 -13.14 -8.01
CA ARG A 72 16.41 -12.77 -7.15
C ARG A 72 17.75 -13.13 -7.77
N VAL A 73 17.88 -14.35 -8.32
CA VAL A 73 19.14 -14.81 -8.94
C VAL A 73 19.54 -13.89 -10.07
N LEU A 74 18.60 -13.60 -10.99
CA LEU A 74 18.85 -12.70 -12.12
C LEU A 74 19.33 -11.33 -11.63
N ARG A 75 18.60 -10.73 -10.67
CA ARG A 75 18.93 -9.41 -10.11
C ARG A 75 20.27 -9.39 -9.38
N ASP A 76 20.53 -10.36 -8.49
CA ASP A 76 21.74 -10.37 -7.65
C ASP A 76 23.01 -10.62 -8.50
N ILE A 77 22.90 -11.31 -9.65
CA ILE A 77 23.99 -11.42 -10.63
C ILE A 77 24.16 -10.09 -11.40
N SER A 78 23.09 -9.60 -12.03
CA SER A 78 23.18 -8.47 -12.98
C SER A 78 23.47 -7.13 -12.31
N GLU A 79 22.91 -6.88 -11.12
CA GLU A 79 22.97 -5.58 -10.45
C GLU A 79 23.97 -5.54 -9.29
N ARG A 80 24.30 -6.70 -8.71
CA ARG A 80 25.13 -6.78 -7.49
C ARG A 80 26.43 -7.56 -7.69
N GLY A 81 26.66 -8.14 -8.88
CA GLY A 81 27.89 -8.85 -9.22
C GLY A 81 28.17 -10.09 -8.38
N ARG A 82 27.12 -10.77 -7.88
CA ARG A 82 27.28 -11.95 -7.02
C ARG A 82 27.37 -13.24 -7.82
N ASP A 83 28.08 -14.21 -7.25
CA ASP A 83 28.19 -15.55 -7.79
C ASP A 83 26.91 -16.39 -7.55
N LEU A 84 26.57 -17.26 -8.50
CA LEU A 84 25.36 -18.08 -8.45
C LEU A 84 25.35 -19.02 -7.24
N GLU A 85 26.47 -19.71 -6.97
CA GLU A 85 26.54 -20.67 -5.87
C GLU A 85 26.38 -19.95 -4.52
N GLN A 86 27.00 -18.78 -4.38
CA GLN A 86 26.84 -17.94 -3.20
C GLN A 86 25.40 -17.47 -3.00
N ILE A 87 24.70 -17.07 -4.07
CA ILE A 87 23.29 -16.66 -3.99
C ILE A 87 22.42 -17.83 -3.51
N LEU A 88 22.59 -19.01 -4.10
CA LEU A 88 21.80 -20.20 -3.76
C LEU A 88 22.09 -20.67 -2.32
N SER A 89 23.37 -20.70 -1.93
CA SER A 89 23.77 -21.04 -0.56
C SER A 89 23.18 -20.08 0.46
N GLN A 90 23.25 -18.76 0.21
CA GLN A 90 22.64 -17.75 1.08
C GLN A 90 21.11 -17.89 1.13
N TYR A 91 20.48 -18.21 0.00
CA TYR A 91 19.03 -18.39 -0.05
C TYR A 91 18.57 -19.56 0.80
N ILE A 92 19.18 -20.73 0.65
CA ILE A 92 18.81 -21.94 1.38
C ILE A 92 19.15 -21.81 2.87
N THR A 93 20.32 -21.28 3.19
CA THR A 93 20.80 -21.22 4.58
C THR A 93 20.07 -20.17 5.40
N PHE A 94 19.76 -19.01 4.81
CA PHE A 94 19.26 -17.86 5.58
C PHE A 94 17.91 -17.35 5.08
N VAL A 95 17.76 -17.10 3.78
CA VAL A 95 16.59 -16.33 3.31
C VAL A 95 15.30 -17.13 3.30
N LYS A 96 15.33 -18.40 2.89
CA LYS A 96 14.16 -19.28 2.90
C LYS A 96 13.68 -19.53 4.35
N PRO A 97 14.54 -19.97 5.30
CA PRO A 97 14.13 -20.13 6.70
C PRO A 97 13.58 -18.83 7.31
N ALA A 98 14.30 -17.71 7.14
CA ALA A 98 13.84 -16.43 7.69
C ALA A 98 12.53 -15.93 7.06
N PHE A 99 12.29 -16.20 5.78
CA PHE A 99 11.01 -15.90 5.16
C PHE A 99 9.89 -16.73 5.79
N GLU A 100 10.08 -18.04 5.91
CA GLU A 100 9.07 -18.97 6.46
C GLU A 100 8.77 -18.69 7.93
N GLU A 101 9.79 -18.33 8.71
CA GLU A 101 9.68 -18.08 10.15
C GLU A 101 9.17 -16.67 10.48
N PHE A 102 9.67 -15.63 9.79
CA PHE A 102 9.43 -14.24 10.21
C PHE A 102 8.56 -13.45 9.25
N CYS A 103 8.60 -13.73 7.94
CA CYS A 103 7.84 -12.96 6.94
C CYS A 103 6.46 -13.57 6.69
N LEU A 104 6.40 -14.86 6.34
CA LEU A 104 5.18 -15.54 5.96
C LEU A 104 4.08 -15.49 7.04
N PRO A 105 4.37 -15.63 8.35
CA PRO A 105 3.34 -15.51 9.38
C PRO A 105 2.72 -14.12 9.47
N THR A 106 3.39 -13.07 8.95
CA THR A 106 2.87 -11.70 8.96
C THR A 106 1.86 -11.45 7.85
N LYS A 107 1.75 -12.34 6.86
CA LYS A 107 0.74 -12.29 5.78
C LYS A 107 -0.69 -12.20 6.32
N LYS A 108 -0.95 -12.81 7.48
CA LYS A 108 -2.27 -12.76 8.15
C LYS A 108 -2.68 -11.35 8.62
N TYR A 109 -1.75 -10.40 8.68
CA TYR A 109 -2.01 -9.01 9.04
C TYR A 109 -2.29 -8.13 7.83
N ALA A 110 -2.25 -8.67 6.61
CA ALA A 110 -2.56 -7.91 5.41
C ALA A 110 -4.08 -7.67 5.31
N ASP A 111 -4.45 -6.44 4.95
CA ASP A 111 -5.83 -6.11 4.60
C ASP A 111 -6.15 -6.60 3.18
N VAL A 112 -5.14 -6.55 2.28
CA VAL A 112 -5.25 -7.03 0.89
C VAL A 112 -4.00 -7.82 0.51
N ILE A 113 -4.21 -8.96 -0.16
CA ILE A 113 -3.15 -9.77 -0.76
C ILE A 113 -3.13 -9.52 -2.27
N ILE A 114 -1.96 -9.15 -2.80
CA ILE A 114 -1.76 -8.87 -4.22
C ILE A 114 -0.96 -10.01 -4.85
N PRO A 115 -1.59 -10.91 -5.64
CA PRO A 115 -0.86 -11.96 -6.33
C PRO A 115 -0.05 -11.39 -7.51
N ARG A 116 1.04 -12.07 -7.90
CA ARG A 116 1.90 -11.79 -9.06
C ARG A 116 2.70 -10.46 -9.02
N GLY A 117 2.43 -9.59 -8.05
CA GLY A 117 3.16 -8.34 -7.89
C GLY A 117 2.95 -7.38 -9.07
N ALA A 118 4.04 -6.93 -9.67
CA ALA A 118 4.04 -5.92 -10.73
C ALA A 118 3.21 -6.30 -11.97
N ASP A 119 3.06 -7.60 -12.23
CA ASP A 119 2.29 -8.12 -13.37
C ASP A 119 0.76 -8.01 -13.17
N ASN A 120 0.31 -7.59 -11.98
CA ASN A 120 -1.09 -7.45 -11.65
C ASN A 120 -1.56 -6.00 -11.80
N GLU A 121 -1.64 -5.54 -13.04
CA GLU A 121 -2.06 -4.17 -13.39
C GLU A 121 -3.43 -3.81 -12.80
N VAL A 122 -4.35 -4.77 -12.71
CA VAL A 122 -5.68 -4.57 -12.11
C VAL A 122 -5.54 -4.17 -10.63
N ALA A 123 -4.75 -4.91 -9.86
CA ALA A 123 -4.53 -4.58 -8.45
C ALA A 123 -3.80 -3.24 -8.29
N ILE A 124 -2.80 -2.96 -9.14
CA ILE A 124 -2.07 -1.69 -9.14
C ILE A 124 -3.03 -0.53 -9.41
N ASN A 125 -3.87 -0.63 -10.43
CA ASN A 125 -4.83 0.42 -10.79
C ASN A 125 -5.85 0.69 -9.67
N LEU A 126 -6.27 -0.35 -8.94
CA LEU A 126 -7.13 -0.19 -7.76
C LEU A 126 -6.43 0.61 -6.65
N ILE A 127 -5.15 0.32 -6.37
CA ILE A 127 -4.37 1.07 -5.36
C ILE A 127 -4.11 2.50 -5.83
N VAL A 128 -3.75 2.70 -7.11
CA VAL A 128 -3.55 4.03 -7.70
C VAL A 128 -4.81 4.86 -7.59
N GLN A 129 -5.97 4.32 -7.97
CA GLN A 129 -7.25 5.02 -7.86
C GLN A 129 -7.57 5.36 -6.39
N HIS A 130 -7.30 4.44 -5.46
CA HIS A 130 -7.53 4.69 -4.04
C HIS A 130 -6.65 5.84 -3.50
N ILE A 131 -5.37 5.87 -3.88
CA ILE A 131 -4.45 6.97 -3.55
C ILE A 131 -4.96 8.29 -4.17
N GLN A 132 -5.38 8.27 -5.43
CA GLN A 132 -5.92 9.45 -6.11
C GLN A 132 -7.15 10.00 -5.37
N ASP A 133 -8.05 9.12 -4.93
CA ASP A 133 -9.23 9.50 -4.16
C ASP A 133 -8.85 10.12 -2.80
N ILE A 134 -7.80 9.63 -2.12
CA ILE A 134 -7.27 10.24 -0.88
C ILE A 134 -6.77 11.66 -1.17
N LEU A 135 -5.93 11.84 -2.19
CA LEU A 135 -5.34 13.15 -2.54
C LEU A 135 -6.42 14.17 -2.95
N ASN A 136 -7.51 13.72 -3.55
CA ASN A 136 -8.63 14.58 -3.95
C ASN A 136 -9.58 14.97 -2.79
N GLY A 137 -9.31 14.51 -1.56
CA GLY A 137 -10.12 14.82 -0.37
C GLY A 137 -11.16 13.75 0.00
N GLY A 138 -10.96 12.51 -0.47
CA GLY A 138 -11.73 11.33 -0.09
C GLY A 138 -13.16 11.27 -0.65
N LEU A 139 -13.89 10.22 -0.23
CA LEU A 139 -15.31 10.01 -0.58
C LEU A 139 -16.24 11.14 -0.09
N SER A 140 -15.80 11.95 0.87
CA SER A 140 -16.58 13.04 1.47
C SER A 140 -16.94 14.14 0.46
N LYS A 141 -16.11 14.40 -0.57
CA LYS A 141 -16.46 15.33 -1.66
C LYS A 141 -17.30 14.71 -2.77
N ARG A 142 -17.26 13.38 -2.95
CA ARG A 142 -18.13 12.70 -3.93
C ARG A 142 -19.60 12.78 -3.52
N GLN A 143 -19.90 12.78 -2.23
CA GLN A 143 -21.28 12.98 -1.75
C GLN A 143 -21.77 14.41 -1.98
N SER A 144 -20.95 15.45 -1.83
CA SER A 144 -21.41 16.83 -2.07
C SER A 144 -21.68 17.13 -3.56
N ASN A 145 -20.95 16.50 -4.48
CA ASN A 145 -21.17 16.67 -5.92
C ASN A 145 -22.26 15.76 -6.52
N GLY A 146 -22.74 14.74 -5.78
CA GLY A 146 -23.79 13.83 -6.23
C GLY A 146 -25.22 14.36 -6.07
N TYR A 147 -25.43 15.39 -5.24
CA TYR A 147 -26.77 15.94 -4.96
C TYR A 147 -27.21 17.09 -5.87
N LEU A 148 -26.41 17.48 -6.88
CA LEU A 148 -26.77 18.60 -7.77
C LEU A 148 -27.44 18.21 -9.10
N ASN A 149 -27.62 16.92 -9.38
CA ASN A 149 -28.32 16.48 -10.60
C ASN A 149 -29.41 15.44 -10.29
N GLY A 150 -30.67 15.88 -10.23
CA GLY A 150 -31.77 15.03 -10.68
C GLY A 150 -32.95 14.74 -9.74
N TYR A 151 -33.21 15.52 -8.69
CA TYR A 151 -34.48 15.40 -7.95
C TYR A 151 -35.38 16.62 -8.15
N THR A 152 -36.29 16.55 -9.12
CA THR A 152 -37.44 17.44 -9.20
C THR A 152 -38.49 16.92 -8.23
N PRO A 153 -38.92 17.67 -7.20
CA PRO A 153 -39.96 17.19 -6.30
C PRO A 153 -41.29 17.09 -7.05
N PRO A 154 -42.12 16.06 -6.79
CA PRO A 154 -43.42 15.94 -7.43
C PRO A 154 -44.31 17.12 -7.02
N ARG A 155 -44.89 17.77 -8.02
CA ARG A 155 -45.83 18.90 -7.91
C ARG A 155 -47.00 18.50 -7.01
N GLN A 156 -47.19 19.21 -5.89
CA GLN A 156 -48.36 19.03 -5.03
C GLN A 156 -49.64 19.21 -5.86
N ARG A 157 -50.49 18.18 -5.91
CA ARG A 157 -51.85 18.29 -6.43
C ARG A 157 -52.62 19.22 -5.50
N GLN A 158 -53.04 20.38 -6.02
CA GLN A 158 -54.02 21.23 -5.37
C GLN A 158 -55.33 20.46 -5.18
N SER A 159 -55.89 20.60 -3.97
CA SER A 159 -57.19 20.11 -3.55
C SER A 159 -58.28 20.63 -4.49
N SER A 160 -59.06 19.72 -5.10
CA SER A 160 -60.35 20.08 -5.68
C SER A 160 -61.39 20.03 -4.56
N GLU A 161 -62.04 21.16 -4.32
CA GLU A 161 -63.18 21.30 -3.42
C GLU A 161 -64.33 20.42 -3.93
N SER A 162 -64.80 19.47 -3.11
CA SER A 162 -66.09 18.82 -3.33
C SER A 162 -67.19 19.65 -2.65
N SER A 163 -67.85 20.46 -3.46
CA SER A 163 -69.08 21.17 -3.10
C SER A 163 -70.22 20.16 -2.88
N SER A 164 -70.74 20.16 -1.65
CA SER A 164 -71.95 19.44 -1.23
C SER A 164 -73.18 20.01 -1.92
N ARG A 165 -74.11 19.16 -2.38
CA ARG A 165 -75.49 19.58 -2.66
C ARG A 165 -76.49 18.53 -2.17
N PRO A 166 -77.53 18.92 -1.41
CA PRO A 166 -78.53 18.00 -0.85
C PRO A 166 -79.72 17.83 -1.81
N HIS A 167 -80.31 16.64 -1.82
CA HIS A 167 -81.74 16.35 -1.59
C HIS A 167 -82.01 14.86 -1.78
#